data_AF-A0A7J3JC43-F1
#
_entry.id   AF-A0A7J3JC43-F1
#
_cell.length_a   1.000
_cell.length_b   1.000
_cell.length_c   1.000
_cell.angle_alpha   90.00
_cell.angle_beta   90.00
_cell.angle_gamma   90.00
#
_symmetry.space_group_name_H-M   'P 1'
#
loop_
_entity.id
_entity.type
_entity.pdbx_description
1 polymer ?
#
loop_
_entity_poly.entity_id
_entity_poly.type
_entity_poly.pdbx_seq_one_letter_code
_entity_poly.pdbx_strand_id
1 'polypeptide(L)'
;MTSKIAADKPGTFALLNGDEAVARGALEATVKVAAAYPGTPSTEILEAIAEVAKQFEVYAEWSINEIVAAEVAVGASMTGVRAIVCMKHVGLNVAADAVMTLAYTGVEGGLVIVVCDDPALHSSQNEQDTRYFAVHSKLPLLDAGSPQEALDMARYAYELSEKLHLPIILRLTTRVAHGKARVKLGAFEQINRRPNFDKNGSKWVMVPSNAIRQHRVLEKRLAEAKHDAETSQFNIFEDNNSEIGIVGSGVGYYYARSVLETKKFSWLKLGFVHPFPAGMVKAFASKVKKLIVIEELRPYIEENIQRLKLDVVGKAELGLEEIGEFTPDKIREAFAKLGLTDKPEIPQQLDLPPRPPALCPGCPHRAFYYALNMLNQSVQCDSDKCVGCDICEYVCSFEKEGIFNPLKSRIRSVRIKLINNTAITCKACINAPCVAACPEGAIVQSKQTGTVTVDWEKCKGCDWCIESCQYGALTLHPVTHKPLICDTCGGDPKCIPLCPESALSLKGRSDDKIVTGDIGCYTLGVLPPVKAIHSCLCMGGGISPAAGMYPAG
;
A
#
# COMPACT_ATOMS: atom_id res chain seq x y z
N MET A 1 27.52 12.06 -11.34
CA MET A 1 27.49 13.07 -10.26
C MET A 1 27.67 12.34 -8.96
N THR A 2 28.43 12.88 -8.00
CA THR A 2 28.54 12.29 -6.65
C THR A 2 27.17 12.43 -5.98
N SER A 3 26.61 11.32 -5.47
CA SER A 3 25.31 11.33 -4.79
C SER A 3 25.30 12.31 -3.62
N LYS A 4 24.18 13.00 -3.40
CA LYS A 4 24.08 14.09 -2.41
C LYS A 4 24.30 13.57 -0.98
N ILE A 5 23.84 12.36 -0.69
CA ILE A 5 23.98 11.76 0.64
C ILE A 5 25.42 11.30 0.92
N ALA A 6 26.26 11.15 -0.11
CA ALA A 6 27.67 10.75 0.03
C ALA A 6 28.63 11.94 0.25
N ALA A 7 28.14 13.18 0.26
CA ALA A 7 28.99 14.36 0.36
C ALA A 7 29.72 14.43 1.71
N ASP A 8 31.04 14.26 1.71
CA ASP A 8 31.89 14.37 2.91
C ASP A 8 32.33 15.82 3.14
N LYS A 9 31.37 16.66 3.54
CA LYS A 9 31.59 18.06 3.89
C LYS A 9 30.80 18.42 5.15
N PRO A 10 31.24 17.97 6.35
CA PRO A 10 30.53 18.22 7.60
C PRO A 10 30.31 19.71 7.84
N GLY A 11 29.14 20.07 8.34
CA GLY A 11 28.74 21.47 8.59
C GLY A 11 28.21 22.21 7.35
N THR A 12 28.35 21.65 6.15
CA THR A 12 27.67 22.17 4.94
C THR A 12 26.22 21.70 4.87
N PHE A 13 25.49 22.17 3.85
CA PHE A 13 24.08 21.85 3.69
C PHE A 13 23.81 21.22 2.33
N ALA A 14 22.90 20.25 2.31
CA ALA A 14 22.35 19.64 1.10
C ALA A 14 20.83 19.77 1.08
N LEU A 15 20.23 19.81 -0.11
CA LEU A 15 18.79 19.73 -0.27
C LEU A 15 18.40 18.25 -0.34
N LEU A 16 17.82 17.73 0.74
CA LEU A 16 17.40 16.33 0.90
C LEU A 16 15.90 16.27 1.22
N ASN A 17 15.22 15.22 0.76
CA ASN A 17 13.94 14.82 1.36
C ASN A 17 14.16 14.05 2.68
N GLY A 18 13.10 13.72 3.40
CA GLY A 18 13.18 12.94 4.64
C GLY A 18 13.82 11.57 4.45
N ASP A 19 13.49 10.86 3.38
CA ASP A 19 14.04 9.53 3.09
C ASP A 19 15.56 9.56 2.82
N GLU A 20 16.01 10.49 1.98
CA GLU A 20 17.43 10.78 1.72
C GLU A 20 18.14 11.21 3.01
N ALA A 21 17.46 11.92 3.90
CA ALA A 21 18.00 12.36 5.18
C ALA A 21 18.17 11.20 6.17
N VAL A 22 17.21 10.27 6.24
CA VAL A 22 17.36 9.01 7.00
C VAL A 22 18.52 8.19 6.45
N ALA A 23 18.58 8.01 5.12
CA ALA A 23 19.68 7.32 4.45
C ALA A 23 21.04 7.95 4.80
N ARG A 24 21.12 9.29 4.76
CA ARG A 24 22.31 10.03 5.20
C ARG A 24 22.65 9.77 6.66
N GLY A 25 21.68 9.83 7.57
CA GLY A 25 21.89 9.57 9.00
C GLY A 25 22.39 8.15 9.27
N ALA A 26 21.89 7.16 8.52
CA ALA A 26 22.37 5.78 8.60
C ALA A 26 23.83 5.63 8.13
N LEU A 27 24.22 6.32 7.05
CA LEU A 27 25.61 6.36 6.60
C LEU A 27 26.51 7.08 7.60
N GLU A 28 26.06 8.19 8.19
CA GLU A 28 26.78 8.90 9.25
C GLU A 28 27.03 8.02 10.47
N ALA A 29 26.11 7.10 10.76
CA ALA A 29 26.24 6.10 11.80
C ALA A 29 26.97 4.81 11.36
N THR A 30 27.61 4.77 10.19
CA THR A 30 28.36 3.58 9.72
C THR A 30 27.49 2.30 9.62
N VAL A 31 26.26 2.40 9.09
CA VAL A 31 25.42 1.22 8.80
C VAL A 31 26.16 0.23 7.89
N LYS A 32 25.97 -1.08 8.07
CA LYS A 32 26.60 -2.13 7.24
C LYS A 32 25.61 -2.97 6.45
N VAL A 33 24.37 -3.08 6.90
CA VAL A 33 23.31 -3.82 6.21
C VAL A 33 22.06 -2.96 6.12
N ALA A 34 21.51 -2.83 4.92
CA ALA A 34 20.25 -2.18 4.64
C ALA A 34 19.35 -3.13 3.86
N ALA A 35 18.16 -3.40 4.38
CA ALA A 35 17.18 -4.25 3.71
C ALA A 35 15.82 -3.55 3.68
N ALA A 36 15.05 -3.73 2.61
CA ALA A 36 13.68 -3.24 2.53
C ALA A 36 12.87 -4.08 1.53
N TYR A 37 11.56 -3.93 1.59
CA TYR A 37 10.65 -4.31 0.52
C TYR A 37 9.96 -3.05 -0.01
N PRO A 38 9.72 -2.89 -1.32
CA PRO A 38 9.20 -1.64 -1.86
C PRO A 38 7.85 -1.25 -1.23
N GLY A 39 7.78 -0.05 -0.69
CA GLY A 39 6.60 0.44 0.02
C GLY A 39 6.65 1.95 0.23
N THR A 40 6.05 2.71 -0.69
CA THR A 40 5.89 4.16 -0.54
C THR A 40 5.13 4.47 0.75
N PRO A 41 5.56 5.45 1.57
CA PRO A 41 6.59 6.47 1.29
C PRO A 41 7.95 6.18 1.95
N SER A 42 8.45 4.95 1.91
CA SER A 42 9.76 4.56 2.49
C SER A 42 10.79 4.05 1.47
N THR A 43 10.37 3.84 0.22
CA THR A 43 11.14 3.17 -0.83
C THR A 43 12.48 3.86 -1.09
N GLU A 44 12.46 5.20 -1.12
CA GLU A 44 13.58 6.06 -1.46
C GLU A 44 14.75 5.93 -0.47
N ILE A 45 14.52 5.47 0.77
CA ILE A 45 15.59 5.29 1.76
C ILE A 45 16.60 4.25 1.27
N LEU A 46 16.10 3.06 0.87
CA LEU A 46 16.98 2.00 0.38
C LEU A 46 17.57 2.36 -0.98
N GLU A 47 16.82 2.99 -1.88
CA GLU A 47 17.35 3.45 -3.17
C GLU A 47 18.54 4.38 -3.00
N ALA A 48 18.41 5.34 -2.08
CA ALA A 48 19.47 6.30 -1.76
C ALA A 48 20.71 5.60 -1.18
N ILE A 49 20.53 4.67 -0.22
CA ILE A 49 21.65 3.87 0.32
C ILE A 49 22.29 3.00 -0.76
N ALA A 50 21.49 2.34 -1.61
CA ALA A 50 21.96 1.45 -2.67
C ALA A 50 22.82 2.18 -3.72
N GLU A 51 22.50 3.45 -4.03
CA GLU A 51 23.29 4.28 -4.95
C GLU A 51 24.76 4.43 -4.49
N VAL A 52 24.98 4.48 -3.17
CA VAL A 52 26.29 4.73 -2.56
C VAL A 52 26.87 3.53 -1.82
N ALA A 53 26.18 2.38 -1.85
CA ALA A 53 26.50 1.18 -1.08
C ALA A 53 27.95 0.70 -1.28
N LYS A 54 28.45 0.72 -2.52
CA LYS A 54 29.84 0.36 -2.82
C LYS A 54 30.87 1.30 -2.20
N GLN A 55 30.56 2.60 -2.11
CA GLN A 55 31.46 3.61 -1.56
C GLN A 55 31.62 3.46 -0.04
N PHE A 56 30.55 3.07 0.66
CA PHE A 56 30.51 2.95 2.12
C PHE A 56 30.62 1.50 2.62
N GLU A 57 30.82 0.55 1.71
CA GLU A 57 30.85 -0.90 2.00
C GLU A 57 29.60 -1.37 2.76
N VAL A 58 28.43 -0.93 2.28
CA VAL A 58 27.11 -1.33 2.80
C VAL A 58 26.56 -2.45 1.91
N TYR A 59 26.04 -3.50 2.52
CA TYR A 59 25.20 -4.47 1.83
C TYR A 59 23.77 -3.91 1.78
N ALA A 60 23.25 -3.63 0.58
CA ALA A 60 21.91 -3.11 0.37
C ALA A 60 21.10 -4.06 -0.51
N GLU A 61 19.91 -4.47 -0.06
CA GLU A 61 19.06 -5.40 -0.82
C GLU A 61 17.57 -5.08 -0.77
N TRP A 62 16.90 -5.33 -1.90
CA TRP A 62 15.45 -5.52 -1.93
C TRP A 62 15.14 -6.97 -1.60
N SER A 63 14.50 -7.19 -0.46
CA SER A 63 14.10 -8.52 -0.02
C SER A 63 12.78 -8.96 -0.70
N ILE A 64 12.33 -10.18 -0.45
CA ILE A 64 11.14 -10.75 -1.12
C ILE A 64 9.81 -10.22 -0.54
N ASN A 65 9.82 -9.78 0.71
CA ASN A 65 8.73 -9.17 1.48
C ASN A 65 9.30 -8.50 2.74
N GLU A 66 8.47 -7.83 3.53
CA GLU A 66 8.92 -7.07 4.71
C GLU A 66 9.44 -7.94 5.86
N ILE A 67 8.88 -9.13 6.06
CA ILE A 67 9.36 -10.02 7.13
C ILE A 67 10.78 -10.50 6.83
N VAL A 68 11.06 -10.89 5.57
CA VAL A 68 12.42 -11.26 5.16
C VAL A 68 13.37 -10.07 5.27
N ALA A 69 12.94 -8.86 4.88
CA ALA A 69 13.75 -7.65 5.05
C ALA A 69 14.11 -7.38 6.53
N ALA A 70 13.13 -7.52 7.42
CA ALA A 70 13.36 -7.39 8.86
C ALA A 70 14.32 -8.46 9.38
N GLU A 71 14.14 -9.73 8.99
CA GLU A 71 15.01 -10.84 9.40
C GLU A 71 16.46 -10.69 8.95
N VAL A 72 16.69 -10.15 7.73
CA VAL A 72 18.04 -9.86 7.23
C VAL A 72 18.72 -8.78 8.08
N ALA A 73 18.02 -7.68 8.36
CA ALA A 73 18.57 -6.61 9.21
C ALA A 73 18.77 -7.08 10.67
N VAL A 74 17.85 -7.89 11.20
CA VAL A 74 17.98 -8.53 12.52
C VAL A 74 19.20 -9.43 12.57
N GLY A 75 19.38 -10.32 11.60
CA GLY A 75 20.54 -11.21 11.53
C GLY A 75 21.86 -10.45 11.53
N ALA A 76 21.93 -9.33 10.80
CA ALA A 76 23.10 -8.45 10.83
C ALA A 76 23.31 -7.84 12.23
N SER A 77 22.27 -7.29 12.85
CA SER A 77 22.33 -6.69 14.19
C SER A 77 22.79 -7.69 15.27
N MET A 78 22.44 -8.97 15.15
CA MET A 78 22.88 -10.03 16.06
C MET A 78 24.40 -10.27 16.03
N THR A 79 25.07 -9.88 14.94
CA THR A 79 26.54 -10.00 14.81
C THR A 79 27.31 -8.77 15.32
N GLY A 80 26.62 -7.77 15.87
CA GLY A 80 27.24 -6.55 16.39
C GLY A 80 27.39 -5.40 15.40
N VAL A 81 27.09 -5.60 14.12
CA VAL A 81 27.12 -4.53 13.10
C VAL A 81 25.79 -3.78 13.06
N ARG A 82 25.84 -2.49 12.68
CA ARG A 82 24.65 -1.65 12.56
C ARG A 82 23.85 -2.01 11.31
N ALA A 83 22.53 -2.08 11.44
CA ALA A 83 21.63 -2.41 10.34
C ALA A 83 20.38 -1.52 10.32
N ILE A 84 19.79 -1.38 9.14
CA ILE A 84 18.55 -0.64 8.93
C ILE A 84 17.56 -1.50 8.15
N VAL A 85 16.30 -1.44 8.56
CA VAL A 85 15.18 -1.94 7.75
C VAL A 85 14.17 -0.82 7.56
N CYS A 86 13.68 -0.67 6.33
CA CYS A 86 12.74 0.38 5.95
C CYS A 86 11.45 -0.24 5.41
N MET A 87 10.32 0.27 5.86
CA MET A 87 9.00 -0.09 5.37
C MET A 87 8.00 1.00 5.74
N LYS A 88 6.78 0.90 5.21
CA LYS A 88 5.63 1.66 5.75
C LYS A 88 4.93 0.90 6.87
N HIS A 89 4.06 1.60 7.58
CA HIS A 89 3.20 1.05 8.65
C HIS A 89 2.54 -0.30 8.33
N VAL A 90 1.96 -0.51 7.14
CA VAL A 90 1.37 -1.82 6.78
C VAL A 90 2.41 -2.92 6.61
N GLY A 91 3.61 -2.58 6.14
CA GLY A 91 4.72 -3.51 6.01
C GLY A 91 5.24 -3.96 7.38
N LEU A 92 5.20 -3.08 8.38
CA LEU A 92 5.53 -3.43 9.75
C LEU A 92 4.58 -4.47 10.33
N ASN A 93 3.31 -4.49 9.91
CA ASN A 93 2.39 -5.57 10.29
C ASN A 93 2.78 -6.91 9.68
N VAL A 94 3.27 -6.92 8.42
CA VAL A 94 3.78 -8.13 7.77
C VAL A 94 5.01 -8.66 8.53
N ALA A 95 5.88 -7.76 8.99
CA ALA A 95 7.08 -8.08 9.78
C ALA A 95 6.81 -8.26 11.29
N ALA A 96 5.56 -8.13 11.75
CA ALA A 96 5.26 -7.99 13.18
C ALA A 96 5.72 -9.21 14.00
N ASP A 97 5.57 -10.44 13.49
CA ASP A 97 6.00 -11.65 14.21
C ASP A 97 7.49 -11.61 14.59
N ALA A 98 8.34 -11.26 13.61
CA ALA A 98 9.77 -11.10 13.81
C ALA A 98 10.08 -9.94 14.76
N VAL A 99 9.46 -8.77 14.56
CA VAL A 99 9.71 -7.55 15.35
C VAL A 99 9.25 -7.70 16.81
N MET A 100 8.13 -8.36 17.06
CA MET A 100 7.63 -8.62 18.41
C MET A 100 8.58 -9.53 19.18
N THR A 101 9.09 -10.59 18.54
CA THR A 101 10.08 -11.49 19.15
C THR A 101 11.41 -10.79 19.38
N LEU A 102 11.82 -9.92 18.45
CA LEU A 102 13.05 -9.13 18.52
C LEU A 102 13.09 -8.20 19.73
N ALA A 103 11.94 -7.67 20.18
CA ALA A 103 11.88 -6.89 21.42
C ALA A 103 12.39 -7.68 22.64
N TYR A 104 12.23 -9.01 22.64
CA TYR A 104 12.67 -9.88 23.73
C TYR A 104 14.14 -10.27 23.59
N THR A 105 14.57 -10.68 22.39
CA THR A 105 15.97 -11.05 22.16
C THR A 105 16.90 -9.84 22.24
N GLY A 106 16.39 -8.68 21.85
CA GLY A 106 17.17 -7.47 21.66
C GLY A 106 18.16 -7.60 20.50
N VAL A 107 19.12 -6.68 20.48
CA VAL A 107 20.18 -6.59 19.46
C VAL A 107 21.57 -6.49 20.09
N GLU A 108 22.63 -6.62 19.28
CA GLU A 108 24.02 -6.33 19.69
C GLU A 108 24.58 -5.11 18.95
N GLY A 109 24.42 -5.08 17.63
CA GLY A 109 24.64 -3.89 16.82
C GLY A 109 23.35 -3.07 16.74
N GLY A 110 23.47 -1.75 16.61
CA GLY A 110 22.29 -0.89 16.55
C GLY A 110 21.40 -1.24 15.36
N LEU A 111 20.09 -1.35 15.61
CA LEU A 111 19.09 -1.63 14.58
C LEU A 111 18.04 -0.53 14.60
N VAL A 112 17.88 0.12 13.45
CA VAL A 112 16.83 1.11 13.24
C VAL A 112 15.77 0.53 12.31
N ILE A 113 14.54 0.49 12.81
CA ILE A 113 13.35 0.11 12.04
C ILE A 113 12.68 1.41 11.61
N VAL A 114 12.88 1.81 10.35
CA VAL A 114 12.27 3.03 9.83
C VAL A 114 10.88 2.71 9.33
N VAL A 115 9.90 3.43 9.85
CA VAL A 115 8.49 3.21 9.57
C VAL A 115 7.87 4.52 9.10
N CYS A 116 7.50 4.57 7.84
CA CYS A 116 6.78 5.72 7.30
C CYS A 116 5.26 5.48 7.38
N ASP A 117 4.58 6.24 8.24
CA ASP A 117 3.12 6.28 8.30
C ASP A 117 2.57 7.06 7.09
N ASP A 118 1.41 6.63 6.58
CA ASP A 118 0.74 7.26 5.44
C ASP A 118 -0.62 7.89 5.80
N PRO A 119 -0.64 9.01 6.57
CA PRO A 119 -1.86 9.78 6.78
C PRO A 119 -2.49 10.22 5.46
N ALA A 120 -3.81 10.20 5.39
CA ALA A 120 -4.64 10.41 4.20
C ALA A 120 -4.51 9.35 3.09
N LEU A 121 -3.83 8.22 3.33
CA LEU A 121 -3.86 7.05 2.46
C LEU A 121 -3.38 7.32 1.02
N HIS A 122 -2.34 8.12 0.84
CA HIS A 122 -1.87 8.46 -0.52
C HIS A 122 -1.48 7.22 -1.34
N SER A 123 -1.04 6.15 -0.66
CA SER A 123 -0.55 4.92 -1.29
C SER A 123 -0.91 3.65 -0.50
N SER A 124 -1.84 3.75 0.46
CA SER A 124 -2.12 2.70 1.46
C SER A 124 -3.59 2.35 1.55
N GLN A 125 -3.89 1.14 2.04
CA GLN A 125 -5.26 0.61 2.14
C GLN A 125 -5.98 1.08 3.41
N ASN A 126 -5.21 1.38 4.46
CA ASN A 126 -5.70 1.84 5.75
C ASN A 126 -4.70 2.78 6.43
N GLU A 127 -5.22 3.63 7.32
CA GLU A 127 -4.42 4.56 8.12
C GLU A 127 -4.07 3.83 9.40
N GLN A 128 -2.81 3.93 9.79
CA GLN A 128 -2.33 3.36 11.04
C GLN A 128 -1.35 4.30 11.67
N ASP A 129 -1.21 4.16 12.98
CA ASP A 129 -0.39 5.00 13.80
C ASP A 129 0.64 4.16 14.53
N THR A 130 1.89 4.28 14.09
CA THR A 130 3.00 3.45 14.58
C THR A 130 3.29 3.70 16.07
N ARG A 131 2.82 4.80 16.67
CA ARG A 131 2.93 5.02 18.13
C ARG A 131 2.22 3.95 18.93
N TYR A 132 1.09 3.44 18.45
CA TYR A 132 0.38 2.34 19.11
C TYR A 132 1.05 0.97 18.86
N PHE A 133 1.68 0.78 17.69
CA PHE A 133 2.52 -0.40 17.46
C PHE A 133 3.71 -0.42 18.41
N ALA A 134 4.36 0.72 18.65
CA ALA A 134 5.45 0.85 19.61
C ALA A 134 5.03 0.46 21.04
N VAL A 135 3.82 0.88 21.46
CA VAL A 135 3.25 0.44 22.75
C VAL A 135 3.04 -1.07 22.79
N HIS A 136 2.50 -1.65 21.72
CA HIS A 136 2.22 -3.09 21.65
C HIS A 136 3.50 -3.93 21.66
N SER A 137 4.50 -3.50 20.89
CA SER A 137 5.81 -4.16 20.77
C SER A 137 6.78 -3.85 21.90
N LYS A 138 6.47 -2.85 22.74
CA LYS A 138 7.35 -2.33 23.81
C LYS A 138 8.71 -1.85 23.27
N LEU A 139 8.72 -1.25 22.08
CA LEU A 139 9.92 -0.75 21.43
C LEU A 139 9.99 0.78 21.48
N PRO A 140 11.16 1.37 21.80
CA PRO A 140 11.32 2.81 21.78
C PRO A 140 11.02 3.42 20.39
N LEU A 141 10.38 4.58 20.37
CA LEU A 141 10.00 5.28 19.14
C LEU A 141 10.42 6.74 19.16
N LEU A 142 11.17 7.12 18.12
CA LEU A 142 11.48 8.50 17.75
C LEU A 142 10.54 8.94 16.61
N ASP A 143 10.05 10.18 16.66
CA ASP A 143 9.09 10.72 15.69
C ASP A 143 9.63 12.00 15.05
N ALA A 144 10.14 11.86 13.83
CA ALA A 144 10.79 12.97 13.11
C ALA A 144 9.75 13.90 12.50
N GLY A 145 9.89 15.21 12.73
CA GLY A 145 8.99 16.22 12.17
C GLY A 145 9.52 16.97 10.95
N SER A 146 10.80 16.80 10.61
CA SER A 146 11.44 17.46 9.47
C SER A 146 12.58 16.61 8.90
N PRO A 147 13.03 16.86 7.65
CA PRO A 147 14.18 16.16 7.10
C PRO A 147 15.47 16.31 7.93
N GLN A 148 15.69 17.46 8.60
CA GLN A 148 16.84 17.61 9.48
C GLN A 148 16.78 16.64 10.65
N GLU A 149 15.62 16.56 11.31
CA GLU A 149 15.44 15.63 12.42
C GLU A 149 15.46 14.18 11.98
N ALA A 150 14.99 13.87 10.78
CA ALA A 150 15.06 12.52 10.24
C ALA A 150 16.52 12.03 10.15
N LEU A 151 17.45 12.90 9.72
CA LEU A 151 18.90 12.61 9.75
C LEU A 151 19.40 12.45 11.20
N ASP A 152 19.17 13.47 12.03
CA ASP A 152 19.74 13.53 13.39
C ASP A 152 19.23 12.38 14.27
N MET A 153 17.93 12.05 14.17
CA MET A 153 17.31 10.94 14.87
C MET A 153 17.73 9.58 14.30
N ALA A 154 17.88 9.43 12.98
CA ALA A 154 18.39 8.18 12.40
C ALA A 154 19.79 7.86 12.91
N ARG A 155 20.67 8.86 13.00
CA ARG A 155 22.00 8.71 13.58
C ARG A 155 21.93 8.34 15.07
N TYR A 156 21.21 9.13 15.86
CA TYR A 156 21.07 8.91 17.30
C TYR A 156 20.42 7.56 17.65
N ALA A 157 19.48 7.08 16.82
CA ALA A 157 18.77 5.83 17.04
C ALA A 157 19.73 4.63 17.13
N TYR A 158 20.88 4.63 16.44
CA TYR A 158 21.87 3.56 16.57
C TYR A 158 22.56 3.56 17.93
N GLU A 159 22.95 4.73 18.44
CA GLU A 159 23.57 4.87 19.76
C GLU A 159 22.58 4.43 20.86
N LEU A 160 21.33 4.88 20.76
CA LEU A 160 20.26 4.50 21.67
C LEU A 160 19.97 3.00 21.59
N SER A 161 19.94 2.43 20.38
CA SER A 161 19.72 1.00 20.15
C SER A 161 20.78 0.14 20.83
N GLU A 162 22.04 0.55 20.69
CA GLU A 162 23.19 -0.15 21.27
C GLU A 162 23.23 -0.02 22.79
N LYS A 163 22.94 1.16 23.32
CA LYS A 163 22.83 1.39 24.76
C LYS A 163 21.76 0.50 25.39
N LEU A 164 20.56 0.47 24.81
CA LEU A 164 19.42 -0.26 25.36
C LEU A 164 19.42 -1.75 24.99
N HIS A 165 20.25 -2.16 24.03
CA HIS A 165 20.17 -3.47 23.36
C HIS A 165 18.75 -3.77 22.82
N LEU A 166 18.08 -2.75 22.28
CA LEU A 166 16.75 -2.85 21.65
C LEU A 166 16.77 -2.24 20.25
N PRO A 167 15.98 -2.74 19.29
CA PRO A 167 15.75 -2.00 18.05
C PRO A 167 14.99 -0.71 18.36
N ILE A 168 15.25 0.34 17.58
CA ILE A 168 14.58 1.64 17.72
C ILE A 168 13.71 1.88 16.50
N ILE A 169 12.44 2.23 16.73
CA ILE A 169 11.55 2.65 15.66
C ILE A 169 11.81 4.13 15.38
N LEU A 170 12.14 4.45 14.13
CA LEU A 170 12.15 5.83 13.64
C LEU A 170 10.93 6.04 12.76
N ARG A 171 9.99 6.83 13.26
CA ARG A 171 8.75 7.16 12.57
C ARG A 171 8.90 8.43 11.72
N LEU A 172 8.37 8.36 10.51
CA LEU A 172 8.13 9.51 9.64
C LEU A 172 6.66 9.49 9.20
N THR A 173 6.10 10.64 8.83
CA THR A 173 4.85 10.70 8.05
C THR A 173 5.15 11.03 6.59
N THR A 174 4.23 10.74 5.65
CA THR A 174 4.39 11.00 4.21
C THR A 174 4.95 12.38 3.88
N ARG A 175 4.54 13.42 4.63
CA ARG A 175 5.00 14.81 4.42
C ARG A 175 6.44 15.03 4.87
N VAL A 176 6.90 14.32 5.89
CA VAL A 176 8.30 14.36 6.33
C VAL A 176 9.17 13.56 5.36
N ALA A 177 8.75 12.34 5.02
CA ALA A 177 9.48 11.44 4.11
C ALA A 177 9.76 12.09 2.74
N HIS A 178 8.73 12.62 2.08
CA HIS A 178 8.86 13.22 0.74
C HIS A 178 9.16 14.72 0.75
N GLY A 179 8.95 15.42 1.87
CA GLY A 179 9.22 16.85 1.99
C GLY A 179 10.71 17.17 1.91
N LYS A 180 11.09 18.18 1.12
CA LYS A 180 12.49 18.59 0.95
C LYS A 180 12.85 19.79 1.81
N ALA A 181 14.01 19.73 2.46
CA ALA A 181 14.55 20.83 3.22
C ALA A 181 16.06 20.94 3.05
N ARG A 182 16.60 22.11 3.43
CA ARG A 182 18.04 22.32 3.54
C ARG A 182 18.52 21.62 4.82
N VAL A 183 19.18 20.48 4.67
CA VAL A 183 19.68 19.62 5.76
C VAL A 183 21.17 19.85 5.95
N LYS A 184 21.58 20.11 7.20
CA LYS A 184 22.98 20.23 7.62
C LYS A 184 23.59 18.84 7.74
N LEU A 185 24.70 18.64 7.05
CA LEU A 185 25.40 17.36 7.02
C LEU A 185 26.34 17.22 8.21
N GLY A 186 26.34 16.06 8.85
CA GLY A 186 27.30 15.68 9.87
C GLY A 186 28.50 14.93 9.29
N ALA A 187 29.46 14.63 10.17
CA ALA A 187 30.62 13.80 9.84
C ALA A 187 30.24 12.32 9.90
N PHE A 188 30.81 11.54 8.98
CA PHE A 188 30.73 10.09 9.02
C PHE A 188 31.55 9.55 10.18
N GLU A 189 30.93 8.72 11.02
CA GLU A 189 31.66 7.99 12.05
C GLU A 189 32.57 6.94 11.42
N GLN A 190 33.71 6.70 12.07
CA GLN A 190 34.60 5.59 11.70
C GLN A 190 34.50 4.49 12.75
N ILE A 191 33.46 3.66 12.61
CA ILE A 191 33.26 2.50 13.47
C ILE A 191 33.72 1.23 12.73
N ASN A 192 34.85 0.68 13.16
CA ASN A 192 35.34 -0.61 12.68
C ASN A 192 34.87 -1.72 13.61
N ARG A 193 33.69 -2.29 13.32
CA ARG A 193 33.21 -3.52 13.97
C ARG A 193 33.42 -4.73 13.08
N ARG A 194 33.94 -5.81 13.67
CA ARG A 194 34.00 -7.11 13.02
C ARG A 194 32.76 -7.91 13.42
N PRO A 195 32.01 -8.47 12.47
CA PRO A 195 30.83 -9.25 12.79
C PRO A 195 31.22 -10.48 13.62
N ASN A 196 30.56 -10.68 14.75
CA ASN A 196 30.74 -11.82 15.63
C ASN A 196 29.41 -12.20 16.29
N PHE A 197 29.03 -13.47 16.20
CA PHE A 197 27.77 -13.95 16.77
C PHE A 197 28.02 -14.72 18.08
N ASP A 198 27.41 -14.25 19.17
CA ASP A 198 27.38 -14.99 20.44
C ASP A 198 26.42 -16.18 20.33
N LYS A 199 26.94 -17.39 20.57
CA LYS A 199 26.15 -18.64 20.53
C LYS A 199 25.33 -18.90 21.80
N ASN A 200 25.14 -17.90 22.66
CA ASN A 200 24.26 -17.97 23.83
C ASN A 200 22.78 -18.13 23.44
N GLY A 201 22.34 -19.37 23.27
CA GLY A 201 20.93 -19.67 22.94
C GLY A 201 19.93 -19.14 23.97
N SER A 202 20.35 -18.88 25.21
CA SER A 202 19.50 -18.30 26.25
C SER A 202 19.20 -16.80 26.03
N LYS A 203 19.95 -16.13 25.14
CA LYS A 203 19.61 -14.79 24.63
C LYS A 203 18.70 -14.88 23.39
N TRP A 204 19.01 -15.80 22.48
CA TRP A 204 18.44 -15.77 21.12
C TRP A 204 17.21 -16.64 20.91
N VAL A 205 16.95 -17.64 21.76
CA VAL A 205 15.89 -18.63 21.54
C VAL A 205 14.75 -18.45 22.55
N MET A 206 13.57 -18.02 22.09
CA MET A 206 12.41 -17.71 22.94
C MET A 206 11.55 -18.94 23.26
N VAL A 207 12.13 -19.98 23.88
CA VAL A 207 11.30 -21.00 24.55
C VAL A 207 10.51 -20.37 25.70
N PRO A 208 9.29 -20.83 26.05
CA PRO A 208 8.40 -20.11 26.98
C PRO A 208 9.04 -19.70 28.32
N SER A 209 9.83 -20.57 28.94
CA SER A 209 10.54 -20.26 30.19
C SER A 209 11.59 -19.16 30.02
N ASN A 210 12.28 -19.13 28.88
CA ASN A 210 13.25 -18.09 28.56
C ASN A 210 12.56 -16.77 28.16
N ALA A 211 11.45 -16.84 27.41
CA ALA A 211 10.67 -15.67 27.03
C ALA A 211 10.18 -14.87 28.26
N ILE A 212 9.70 -15.55 29.31
CA ILE A 212 9.33 -14.89 30.58
C ILE A 212 10.53 -14.17 31.21
N ARG A 213 11.72 -14.77 31.16
CA ARG A 213 12.94 -14.17 31.68
C ARG A 213 13.36 -12.95 30.86
N GLN A 214 13.36 -13.07 29.52
CA GLN A 214 13.71 -11.97 28.62
C GLN A 214 12.69 -10.84 28.67
N HIS A 215 11.41 -11.14 28.93
CA HIS A 215 10.41 -10.10 29.15
C HIS A 215 10.78 -9.22 30.34
N ARG A 216 11.24 -9.80 31.46
CA ARG A 216 11.74 -9.01 32.61
C ARG A 216 12.96 -8.15 32.25
N VAL A 217 13.80 -8.60 31.32
CA VAL A 217 14.93 -7.82 30.80
C VAL A 217 14.42 -6.67 29.95
N LEU A 218 13.46 -6.91 29.06
CA LEU A 218 12.78 -5.90 28.25
C LEU A 218 12.13 -4.82 29.12
N GLU A 219 11.41 -5.18 30.20
CA GLU A 219 10.83 -4.19 31.12
C GLU A 219 11.89 -3.27 31.75
N LYS A 220 13.07 -3.81 32.09
CA LYS A 220 14.19 -3.00 32.61
C LYS A 220 14.74 -2.05 31.56
N ARG A 221 14.96 -2.55 30.33
CA ARG A 221 15.43 -1.73 29.20
C ARG A 221 14.41 -0.63 28.85
N LEU A 222 13.12 -0.94 28.91
CA LEU A 222 12.06 0.04 28.65
C LEU A 222 11.99 1.11 29.76
N ALA A 223 12.25 0.73 31.02
CA ALA A 223 12.37 1.69 32.12
C ALA A 223 13.57 2.63 31.93
N GLU A 224 14.70 2.14 31.41
CA GLU A 224 15.85 2.95 31.03
C GLU A 224 15.53 3.87 29.84
N ALA A 225 14.89 3.34 28.79
CA ALA A 225 14.43 4.12 27.65
C ALA A 225 13.48 5.26 28.07
N LYS A 226 12.65 5.01 29.10
CA LYS A 226 11.79 6.05 29.68
C LYS A 226 12.60 7.16 30.32
N HIS A 227 13.68 6.84 31.04
CA HIS A 227 14.58 7.86 31.58
C HIS A 227 15.23 8.69 30.46
N ASP A 228 15.69 8.03 29.40
CA ASP A 228 16.27 8.70 28.23
C ASP A 228 15.27 9.60 27.50
N ALA A 229 13.98 9.21 27.45
CA ALA A 229 12.92 10.04 26.91
C ALA A 229 12.73 11.33 27.72
N GLU A 230 12.84 11.29 29.05
CA GLU A 230 12.69 12.50 29.91
C GLU A 230 13.81 13.54 29.68
N THR A 231 14.96 13.15 29.12
CA THR A 231 16.11 14.05 28.88
C THR A 231 16.54 14.11 27.42
N SER A 232 15.74 13.57 26.50
CA SER A 232 16.08 13.52 25.08
C SER A 232 16.29 14.91 24.49
N GLN A 233 17.37 15.09 23.74
CA GLN A 233 17.63 16.34 23.00
C GLN A 233 16.57 16.65 21.94
N PHE A 234 15.78 15.66 21.54
CA PHE A 234 14.69 15.83 20.57
C PHE A 234 13.37 16.23 21.23
N ASN A 235 13.32 16.23 22.57
CA ASN A 235 12.20 16.78 23.31
C ASN A 235 12.50 18.25 23.62
N ILE A 236 11.90 19.16 22.84
CA ILE A 236 12.20 20.59 22.90
C ILE A 236 11.20 21.28 23.84
N PHE A 237 11.69 21.74 24.98
CA PHE A 237 10.95 22.56 25.93
C PHE A 237 11.29 24.04 25.71
N GLU A 238 10.36 24.81 25.16
CA GLU A 238 10.48 26.27 24.98
C GLU A 238 9.51 27.00 25.92
N ASP A 239 10.06 27.65 26.94
CA ASP A 239 9.30 28.43 27.92
C ASP A 239 9.29 29.92 27.56
N ASN A 240 8.18 30.40 27.01
CA ASN A 240 8.00 31.81 26.66
C ASN A 240 7.23 32.59 27.73
N ASN A 241 7.07 32.03 28.95
CA ASN A 241 6.24 32.59 30.02
C ASN A 241 4.79 32.88 29.57
N SER A 242 4.26 32.05 28.67
CA SER A 242 2.87 32.18 28.20
C SER A 242 1.91 31.41 29.10
N GLU A 243 0.67 31.89 29.22
CA GLU A 243 -0.41 31.15 29.90
C GLU A 243 -0.91 29.95 29.08
N ILE A 244 -0.59 29.89 27.78
CA ILE A 244 -1.01 28.81 26.88
C ILE A 244 0.21 28.02 26.43
N GLY A 245 0.18 26.71 26.69
CA GLY A 245 1.18 25.75 26.25
C GLY A 245 0.66 24.87 25.11
N ILE A 246 1.48 24.66 24.10
CA ILE A 246 1.16 23.79 22.96
C ILE A 246 2.12 22.60 22.95
N VAL A 247 1.57 21.39 22.94
CA VAL A 247 2.31 20.13 22.91
C VAL A 247 2.07 19.43 21.58
N GLY A 248 3.10 18.89 20.96
CA GLY A 248 2.94 18.11 19.74
C GLY A 248 4.17 17.30 19.37
N SER A 249 4.04 16.50 18.31
CA SER A 249 5.09 15.66 17.75
C SER A 249 5.07 15.73 16.22
N GLY A 250 6.16 15.27 15.60
CA GLY A 250 6.27 15.13 14.15
C GLY A 250 5.98 16.44 13.40
N VAL A 251 5.37 16.32 12.22
CA VAL A 251 5.06 17.48 11.37
C VAL A 251 3.94 18.36 11.91
N GLY A 252 2.99 17.79 12.67
CA GLY A 252 1.88 18.53 13.29
C GLY A 252 2.36 19.67 14.19
N TYR A 253 3.44 19.44 14.96
CA TYR A 253 4.11 20.47 15.75
C TYR A 253 4.59 21.65 14.88
N TYR A 254 5.22 21.36 13.74
CA TYR A 254 5.74 22.40 12.85
C TYR A 254 4.63 23.16 12.13
N TYR A 255 3.54 22.49 11.76
CA TYR A 255 2.36 23.17 11.23
C TYR A 255 1.77 24.15 12.24
N ALA A 256 1.60 23.74 13.51
CA ALA A 256 1.14 24.64 14.57
C ALA A 256 2.07 25.86 14.74
N ARG A 257 3.38 25.66 14.74
CA ARG A 257 4.36 26.76 14.80
C ARG A 257 4.35 27.68 13.58
N SER A 258 4.02 27.17 12.40
CA SER A 258 3.95 27.98 11.17
C SER A 258 2.71 28.87 11.13
N VAL A 259 1.67 28.49 11.87
CA VAL A 259 0.37 29.16 11.90
C VAL A 259 0.31 30.23 12.99
N LEU A 260 0.93 29.97 14.14
CA LEU A 260 0.89 30.83 15.33
C LEU A 260 2.15 31.68 15.49
N GLU A 261 2.00 32.82 16.16
CA GLU A 261 3.14 33.65 16.55
C GLU A 261 3.89 32.98 17.70
N THR A 262 4.98 32.29 17.39
CA THR A 262 5.74 31.42 18.32
C THR A 262 6.03 32.03 19.70
N LYS A 263 6.36 33.33 19.78
CA LYS A 263 6.68 34.02 21.04
C LYS A 263 5.48 34.18 22.00
N LYS A 264 4.25 34.07 21.51
CA LYS A 264 3.03 34.23 22.33
C LYS A 264 2.65 32.95 23.08
N PHE A 265 3.29 31.82 22.79
CA PHE A 265 2.95 30.50 23.33
C PHE A 265 4.19 29.81 23.87
N SER A 266 4.05 28.99 24.91
CA SER A 266 5.09 28.05 25.32
C SER A 266 4.92 26.76 24.53
N TRP A 267 6.02 26.09 24.17
CA TRP A 267 6.00 24.93 23.28
C TRP A 267 6.69 23.73 23.91
N LEU A 268 6.07 22.56 23.77
CA LEU A 268 6.71 21.28 24.06
C LEU A 268 6.64 20.40 22.81
N LYS A 269 7.80 20.17 22.20
CA LYS A 269 7.94 19.14 21.18
C LYS A 269 8.31 17.82 21.83
N LEU A 270 7.63 16.75 21.47
CA LEU A 270 8.06 15.39 21.76
C LEU A 270 8.66 14.79 20.49
N GLY A 271 9.96 14.51 20.50
CA GLY A 271 10.66 13.75 19.46
C GLY A 271 10.96 12.31 19.87
N PHE A 272 11.11 12.04 21.18
CA PHE A 272 11.13 10.68 21.74
C PHE A 272 9.78 10.43 22.41
N VAL A 273 8.90 9.72 21.68
CA VAL A 273 7.45 9.66 21.97
C VAL A 273 7.07 8.43 22.78
N HIS A 274 7.72 7.28 22.55
CA HIS A 274 7.53 6.07 23.33
C HIS A 274 8.87 5.55 23.85
N PRO A 275 9.06 5.31 25.17
CA PRO A 275 8.10 5.53 26.24
C PRO A 275 7.72 7.01 26.43
N PHE A 276 6.49 7.25 26.90
CA PHE A 276 5.97 8.62 27.07
C PHE A 276 6.68 9.36 28.22
N PRO A 277 7.26 10.57 27.99
CA PRO A 277 8.01 11.34 28.99
C PRO A 277 7.07 12.13 29.92
N ALA A 278 6.39 11.39 30.80
CA ALA A 278 5.36 11.92 31.69
C ALA A 278 5.88 12.99 32.68
N GLY A 279 7.14 12.91 33.11
CA GLY A 279 7.75 13.88 34.03
C GLY A 279 7.90 15.26 33.39
N MET A 280 8.50 15.29 32.21
CA MET A 280 8.69 16.49 31.39
C MET A 280 7.35 17.14 31.04
N VAL A 281 6.36 16.34 30.63
CA VAL A 281 5.01 16.83 30.30
C VAL A 281 4.33 17.46 31.52
N LYS A 282 4.44 16.85 32.71
CA LYS A 282 3.94 17.45 33.96
C LYS A 282 4.66 18.74 34.30
N ALA A 283 5.98 18.78 34.15
CA ALA A 283 6.78 19.98 34.39
C ALA A 283 6.35 21.12 33.45
N PHE A 284 6.10 20.81 32.18
CA PHE A 284 5.59 21.79 31.20
C PHE A 284 4.18 22.27 31.57
N ALA A 285 3.26 21.34 31.83
CA ALA A 285 1.88 21.64 32.20
C ALA A 285 1.78 22.51 33.47
N SER A 286 2.71 22.35 34.43
CA SER A 286 2.75 23.18 35.65
C SER A 286 3.03 24.67 35.42
N LYS A 287 3.56 25.04 34.24
CA LYS A 287 3.93 26.42 33.89
C LYS A 287 2.87 27.16 33.09
N VAL A 288 1.85 26.47 32.61
CA VAL A 288 0.81 27.03 31.75
C VAL A 288 -0.56 26.84 32.39
N LYS A 289 -1.52 27.71 32.07
CA LYS A 289 -2.91 27.60 32.53
C LYS A 289 -3.77 26.76 31.61
N LYS A 290 -3.46 26.76 30.31
CA LYS A 290 -4.17 25.98 29.29
C LYS A 290 -3.17 25.19 28.45
N LEU A 291 -3.42 23.89 28.32
CA LEU A 291 -2.61 22.98 27.52
C LEU A 291 -3.39 22.59 26.26
N ILE A 292 -2.77 22.70 25.09
CA ILE A 292 -3.36 22.32 23.80
C ILE A 292 -2.48 21.25 23.17
N VAL A 293 -3.07 20.16 22.68
CA VAL A 293 -2.32 19.08 22.01
C VAL A 293 -2.60 19.09 20.51
N ILE A 294 -1.52 19.01 19.72
CA ILE A 294 -1.58 18.87 18.26
C ILE A 294 -0.84 17.60 17.86
N GLU A 295 -1.59 16.65 17.32
CA GLU A 295 -1.05 15.40 16.78
C GLU A 295 -1.91 14.86 15.62
N GLU A 296 -1.28 14.32 14.59
CA GLU A 296 -1.97 13.70 13.46
C GLU A 296 -2.49 12.30 13.83
N LEU A 297 -3.47 11.79 13.06
CA LEU A 297 -4.10 10.48 13.30
C LEU A 297 -4.73 10.39 14.70
N ARG A 298 -4.47 9.33 15.45
CA ARG A 298 -5.12 9.03 16.73
C ARG A 298 -4.56 9.86 17.90
N PRO A 299 -5.34 10.10 18.98
CA PRO A 299 -4.98 10.97 20.12
C PRO A 299 -3.97 10.33 21.09
N TYR A 300 -2.79 9.92 20.61
CA TYR A 300 -1.79 9.26 21.45
C TYR A 300 -1.27 10.14 22.59
N ILE A 301 -0.80 11.35 22.29
CA ILE A 301 -0.22 12.30 23.25
C ILE A 301 -1.33 12.80 24.18
N GLU A 302 -2.48 13.14 23.61
CA GLU A 302 -3.68 13.57 24.33
C GLU A 302 -4.12 12.52 25.36
N GLU A 303 -4.33 11.26 24.95
CA GLU A 303 -4.72 10.16 25.85
C GLU A 303 -3.68 9.95 26.98
N ASN A 304 -2.38 10.05 26.66
CA ASN A 304 -1.34 9.91 27.67
C ASN A 304 -1.35 11.08 28.66
N ILE A 305 -1.60 12.32 28.21
CA ILE A 305 -1.75 13.50 29.09
C ILE A 305 -2.98 13.36 29.99
N GLN A 306 -4.11 12.93 29.44
CA GLN A 306 -5.34 12.71 30.20
C GLN A 306 -5.13 11.64 31.29
N ARG A 307 -4.37 10.58 31.03
CA ARG A 307 -3.99 9.56 32.04
C ARG A 307 -3.16 10.14 33.19
N LEU A 308 -2.47 11.27 32.98
CA LEU A 308 -1.76 12.01 34.03
C LEU A 308 -2.70 12.91 34.85
N LYS A 309 -4.01 12.93 34.54
CA LYS A 309 -5.05 13.77 35.16
C LYS A 309 -4.80 15.27 34.96
N LEU A 310 -4.26 15.63 33.79
CA LEU A 310 -4.09 17.01 33.36
C LEU A 310 -5.24 17.39 32.42
N ASP A 311 -5.74 18.61 32.58
CA ASP A 311 -6.75 19.18 31.67
C ASP A 311 -6.08 19.59 30.36
N VAL A 312 -6.71 19.25 29.24
CA VAL A 312 -6.13 19.43 27.90
C VAL A 312 -7.21 19.72 26.88
N VAL A 313 -6.94 20.69 26.02
CA VAL A 313 -7.74 20.97 24.84
C VAL A 313 -7.21 20.06 23.72
N GLY A 314 -8.00 19.05 23.39
CA GLY A 314 -7.64 17.99 22.47
C GLY A 314 -8.30 18.14 21.09
N LYS A 315 -8.29 17.05 20.34
CA LYS A 315 -8.88 16.97 19.00
C LYS A 315 -10.35 17.34 18.96
N ALA A 316 -11.13 16.87 19.93
CA ALA A 316 -12.58 17.10 19.99
C ALA A 316 -12.91 18.59 20.10
N GLU A 317 -12.24 19.33 20.99
CA GLU A 317 -12.43 20.76 21.19
C GLU A 317 -11.88 21.60 20.03
N LEU A 318 -10.80 21.14 19.40
CA LEU A 318 -10.20 21.78 18.23
C LEU A 318 -11.00 21.51 16.93
N GLY A 319 -11.91 20.54 16.94
CA GLY A 319 -12.58 20.04 15.75
C GLY A 319 -11.60 19.44 14.74
N LEU A 320 -10.54 18.79 15.23
CA LEU A 320 -9.59 18.05 14.42
C LEU A 320 -9.98 16.58 14.39
N GLU A 321 -9.85 15.96 13.22
CA GLU A 321 -10.20 14.56 13.04
C GLU A 321 -9.06 13.62 13.43
N GLU A 322 -9.40 12.35 13.64
CA GLU A 322 -8.45 11.25 13.79
C GLU A 322 -8.04 10.59 12.46
N ILE A 323 -8.56 11.13 11.35
CA ILE A 323 -8.32 10.64 9.99
C ILE A 323 -7.63 11.69 9.14
N GLY A 324 -6.88 11.21 8.15
CA GLY A 324 -6.17 12.06 7.21
C GLY A 324 -4.95 12.77 7.77
N GLU A 325 -4.34 13.57 6.91
CA GLU A 325 -3.22 14.42 7.26
C GLU A 325 -3.68 15.80 7.74
N PHE A 326 -2.86 16.41 8.58
CA PHE A 326 -3.00 17.82 8.92
C PHE A 326 -2.37 18.68 7.83
N THR A 327 -2.94 19.86 7.65
CA THR A 327 -2.37 20.94 6.84
C THR A 327 -2.29 22.19 7.69
N PRO A 328 -1.42 23.16 7.34
CA PRO A 328 -1.41 24.45 8.01
C PRO A 328 -2.80 25.11 8.08
N ASP A 329 -3.63 24.94 7.05
CA ASP A 329 -4.99 25.51 7.02
C ASP A 329 -5.95 24.83 8.00
N LYS A 330 -5.94 23.49 8.08
CA LYS A 330 -6.73 22.75 9.09
C LYS A 330 -6.34 23.17 10.52
N ILE A 331 -5.03 23.30 10.76
CA ILE A 331 -4.51 23.75 12.06
C ILE A 331 -4.88 25.21 12.34
N ARG A 332 -4.82 26.09 11.33
CA ARG A 332 -5.26 27.49 11.44
C ARG A 332 -6.74 27.60 11.77
N GLU A 333 -7.58 26.81 11.10
CA GLU A 333 -9.01 26.77 11.42
C GLU A 333 -9.27 26.34 12.87
N ALA A 334 -8.60 25.27 13.31
CA ALA A 334 -8.69 24.78 14.69
C ALA A 334 -8.29 25.85 15.72
N PHE A 335 -7.18 26.54 15.51
CA PHE A 335 -6.75 27.62 16.40
C PHE A 335 -7.62 28.88 16.31
N ALA A 336 -8.21 29.18 15.15
CA ALA A 336 -9.14 30.28 14.98
C ALA A 336 -10.44 30.08 15.78
N LYS A 337 -10.92 28.83 15.92
CA LYS A 337 -12.06 28.49 16.81
C LYS A 337 -11.78 28.84 18.27
N LEU A 338 -10.51 28.77 18.69
CA LEU A 338 -10.06 29.17 20.03
C LEU A 338 -9.71 30.66 20.14
N GLY A 339 -9.86 31.44 19.06
CA GLY A 339 -9.49 32.85 19.02
C GLY A 339 -7.99 33.12 19.07
N LEU A 340 -7.15 32.14 18.69
CA LEU A 340 -5.69 32.25 18.76
C LEU A 340 -5.03 32.75 17.47
N THR A 341 -5.75 32.72 16.35
CA THR A 341 -5.30 33.19 15.04
C THR A 341 -6.51 33.54 14.16
N ASP A 342 -6.26 34.20 13.03
CA ASP A 342 -7.29 34.49 12.04
C ASP A 342 -7.69 33.23 11.27
N LYS A 343 -8.92 33.20 10.74
CA LYS A 343 -9.38 32.11 9.88
C LYS A 343 -8.51 32.03 8.61
N PRO A 344 -8.27 30.82 8.07
CA PRO A 344 -7.59 30.68 6.79
C PRO A 344 -8.40 31.38 5.69
N GLU A 345 -7.70 31.96 4.72
CA GLU A 345 -8.31 32.35 3.45
C GLU A 345 -8.80 31.09 2.75
N ILE A 346 -10.08 31.04 2.40
CA ILE A 346 -10.65 29.89 1.71
C ILE A 346 -10.18 29.96 0.25
N PRO A 347 -9.35 29.02 -0.24
CA PRO A 347 -8.97 29.01 -1.64
C PRO A 347 -10.22 28.82 -2.49
N GLN A 348 -10.31 29.53 -3.62
CA GLN A 348 -11.40 29.31 -4.55
C GLN A 348 -11.38 27.83 -5.00
N GLN A 349 -12.48 27.12 -4.77
CA GLN A 349 -12.60 25.74 -5.20
C GLN A 349 -12.66 25.71 -6.73
N LEU A 350 -11.54 25.35 -7.35
CA LEU A 350 -11.45 25.15 -8.78
C LEU A 350 -12.08 23.81 -9.13
N ASP A 351 -12.97 23.80 -10.12
CA ASP A 351 -13.51 22.58 -10.72
C ASP A 351 -12.42 21.93 -11.58
N LEU A 352 -11.55 21.16 -10.93
CA LEU A 352 -10.46 20.45 -11.59
C LEU A 352 -10.91 19.04 -11.97
N PRO A 353 -10.56 18.54 -13.18
CA PRO A 353 -10.89 17.17 -13.56
C PRO A 353 -10.23 16.18 -12.59
N PRO A 354 -10.96 15.14 -12.16
CA PRO A 354 -10.41 14.13 -11.26
C PRO A 354 -9.26 13.38 -11.96
N ARG A 355 -8.16 13.22 -11.23
CA ARG A 355 -6.99 12.45 -11.67
C ARG A 355 -6.85 11.20 -10.80
N PRO A 356 -7.68 10.18 -11.01
CA PRO A 356 -7.57 8.95 -10.23
C PRO A 356 -6.23 8.26 -10.52
N PRO A 357 -5.66 7.54 -9.56
CA PRO A 357 -4.47 6.72 -9.79
C PRO A 357 -4.72 5.72 -10.94
N ALA A 358 -3.75 5.58 -11.84
CA ALA A 358 -3.84 4.69 -12.98
C ALA A 358 -2.56 3.86 -13.13
N LEU A 359 -2.69 2.65 -13.68
CA LEU A 359 -1.53 1.84 -14.03
C LEU A 359 -0.66 2.58 -15.05
N CYS A 360 0.66 2.58 -14.85
CA CYS A 360 1.60 3.18 -15.80
C CYS A 360 1.41 2.59 -17.20
N PRO A 361 1.59 3.37 -18.30
CA PRO A 361 1.32 2.92 -19.66
C PRO A 361 2.00 1.59 -20.04
N GLY A 362 3.24 1.38 -19.58
CA GLY A 362 4.04 0.16 -19.80
C GLY A 362 3.96 -0.90 -18.70
N CYS A 363 3.03 -0.77 -17.73
CA CYS A 363 2.94 -1.71 -16.62
C CYS A 363 2.49 -3.10 -17.12
N PRO A 364 3.25 -4.18 -16.85
CA PRO A 364 2.92 -5.53 -17.34
C PRO A 364 1.58 -6.04 -16.79
N HIS A 365 1.15 -5.56 -15.62
CA HIS A 365 -0.15 -5.88 -15.04
C HIS A 365 -1.32 -5.50 -15.96
N ARG A 366 -1.17 -4.46 -16.80
CA ARG A 366 -2.22 -4.09 -17.77
C ARG A 366 -2.50 -5.24 -18.72
N ALA A 367 -1.46 -5.84 -19.29
CA ALA A 367 -1.59 -6.97 -20.22
C ALA A 367 -2.24 -8.18 -19.54
N PHE A 368 -1.86 -8.47 -18.30
CA PHE A 368 -2.45 -9.54 -17.50
C PHE A 368 -3.94 -9.30 -17.22
N TYR A 369 -4.32 -8.10 -16.77
CA TYR A 369 -5.72 -7.76 -16.52
C TYR A 369 -6.57 -7.74 -17.79
N TYR A 370 -6.02 -7.23 -18.91
CA TYR A 370 -6.71 -7.32 -20.21
C TYR A 370 -6.90 -8.78 -20.64
N ALA A 371 -5.88 -9.62 -20.51
CA ALA A 371 -6.00 -11.04 -20.80
C ALA A 371 -7.08 -11.71 -19.92
N LEU A 372 -7.08 -11.45 -18.61
CA LEU A 372 -8.11 -11.97 -17.69
C LEU A 372 -9.54 -11.61 -18.13
N ASN A 373 -9.74 -10.41 -18.68
CA ASN A 373 -11.05 -9.96 -19.17
C ASN A 373 -11.44 -10.49 -20.56
N MET A 374 -10.47 -10.87 -21.37
CA MET A 374 -10.68 -11.20 -22.78
C MET A 374 -10.73 -12.71 -23.07
N LEU A 375 -10.50 -13.58 -22.08
CA LEU A 375 -10.43 -15.03 -22.30
C LEU A 375 -11.82 -15.69 -22.47
N ASN A 376 -12.09 -16.18 -23.68
CA ASN A 376 -13.20 -17.10 -24.05
C ASN A 376 -14.60 -16.57 -23.76
N GLN A 377 -14.86 -15.32 -24.14
CA GLN A 377 -16.19 -14.75 -24.04
C GLN A 377 -17.18 -15.50 -24.96
N SER A 378 -18.30 -15.95 -24.39
CA SER A 378 -19.37 -16.63 -25.13
C SER A 378 -20.74 -16.29 -24.55
N VAL A 379 -21.76 -16.20 -25.41
CA VAL A 379 -23.13 -16.03 -24.93
C VAL A 379 -23.63 -17.39 -24.43
N GLN A 380 -23.97 -17.48 -23.15
CA GLN A 380 -24.55 -18.68 -22.55
C GLN A 380 -26.02 -18.50 -22.26
N CYS A 381 -26.75 -19.61 -22.36
CA CYS A 381 -28.16 -19.69 -22.08
C CYS A 381 -28.41 -20.59 -20.86
N ASP A 382 -29.09 -20.04 -19.86
CA ASP A 382 -29.66 -20.77 -18.74
C ASP A 382 -30.89 -21.53 -19.23
N SER A 383 -30.81 -22.87 -19.26
CA SER A 383 -31.89 -23.72 -19.76
C SER A 383 -33.13 -23.73 -18.88
N ASP A 384 -33.00 -23.39 -17.59
CA ASP A 384 -34.11 -23.41 -16.65
C ASP A 384 -35.01 -22.17 -16.81
N LYS A 385 -34.47 -21.10 -17.40
CA LYS A 385 -35.20 -19.85 -17.71
C LYS A 385 -35.64 -19.75 -19.17
N CYS A 386 -35.03 -20.52 -20.06
CA CYS A 386 -35.27 -20.36 -21.49
C CYS A 386 -36.62 -20.95 -21.91
N VAL A 387 -37.51 -20.10 -22.43
CA VAL A 387 -38.82 -20.51 -22.96
C VAL A 387 -38.81 -20.81 -24.46
N GLY A 388 -37.66 -20.68 -25.15
CA GLY A 388 -37.55 -20.98 -26.59
C GLY A 388 -38.40 -20.08 -27.49
N CYS A 389 -38.47 -18.79 -27.17
CA CYS A 389 -39.28 -17.78 -27.89
C CYS A 389 -38.63 -17.23 -29.18
N ASP A 390 -37.39 -17.64 -29.48
CA ASP A 390 -36.62 -17.28 -30.68
C ASP A 390 -36.31 -15.78 -30.87
N ILE A 391 -36.67 -14.91 -29.91
CA ILE A 391 -36.38 -13.47 -29.93
C ILE A 391 -34.89 -13.20 -30.12
N CYS A 392 -34.04 -13.97 -29.43
CA CYS A 392 -32.59 -13.84 -29.55
C CYS A 392 -32.07 -14.07 -30.97
N GLU A 393 -32.75 -14.91 -31.76
CA GLU A 393 -32.40 -15.16 -33.14
C GLU A 393 -32.77 -13.98 -34.04
N TYR A 394 -33.98 -13.44 -33.88
CA TYR A 394 -34.44 -12.27 -34.61
C TYR A 394 -33.58 -11.05 -34.34
N VAL A 395 -33.21 -10.82 -33.07
CA VAL A 395 -32.30 -9.73 -32.68
C VAL A 395 -30.94 -9.91 -33.34
N CYS A 396 -30.39 -11.13 -33.32
CA CYS A 396 -29.08 -11.39 -33.91
C CYS A 396 -29.07 -11.20 -35.43
N SER A 397 -30.09 -11.68 -36.14
CA SER A 397 -30.17 -11.49 -37.59
C SER A 397 -30.39 -10.02 -37.95
N PHE A 398 -31.19 -9.30 -37.17
CA PHE A 398 -31.42 -7.86 -37.39
C PHE A 398 -30.14 -7.07 -37.19
N GLU A 399 -29.42 -7.31 -36.08
CA GLU A 399 -28.17 -6.63 -35.78
C GLU A 399 -27.08 -6.89 -36.83
N LYS A 400 -27.01 -8.13 -37.35
CA LYS A 400 -25.90 -8.53 -38.23
C LYS A 400 -26.20 -8.39 -39.72
N GLU A 401 -27.46 -8.44 -40.11
CA GLU A 401 -27.89 -8.51 -41.51
C GLU A 401 -28.96 -7.47 -41.86
N GLY A 402 -29.43 -6.67 -40.89
CA GLY A 402 -30.48 -5.66 -41.07
C GLY A 402 -31.88 -6.22 -41.30
N ILE A 403 -32.09 -7.53 -41.09
CA ILE A 403 -33.36 -8.22 -41.37
C ILE A 403 -33.75 -9.22 -40.28
N PHE A 404 -35.05 -9.39 -40.09
CA PHE A 404 -35.61 -10.40 -39.18
C PHE A 404 -35.72 -11.76 -39.89
N ASN A 405 -34.64 -12.55 -39.83
CA ASN A 405 -34.60 -13.88 -40.42
C ASN A 405 -33.76 -14.84 -39.54
N PRO A 406 -34.42 -15.74 -38.79
CA PRO A 406 -33.80 -16.79 -37.99
C PRO A 406 -32.68 -17.53 -38.72
N LEU A 407 -32.87 -17.93 -39.98
CA LEU A 407 -31.85 -18.70 -40.72
C LEU A 407 -30.51 -17.95 -40.93
N LYS A 408 -30.48 -16.64 -40.70
CA LYS A 408 -29.28 -15.81 -40.79
C LYS A 408 -28.67 -15.42 -39.45
N SER A 409 -29.20 -15.94 -38.35
CA SER A 409 -28.69 -15.63 -37.02
C SER A 409 -27.55 -16.55 -36.59
N ARG A 410 -26.66 -15.98 -35.77
CA ARG A 410 -25.48 -16.63 -35.20
C ARG A 410 -25.74 -17.24 -33.81
N ILE A 411 -26.99 -17.21 -33.33
CA ILE A 411 -27.48 -17.89 -32.13
C ILE A 411 -28.65 -18.79 -32.52
N ARG A 412 -28.73 -20.01 -31.97
CA ARG A 412 -29.78 -21.00 -32.28
C ARG A 412 -30.52 -21.41 -31.03
N SER A 413 -31.82 -21.16 -30.97
CA SER A 413 -32.75 -21.73 -30.02
C SER A 413 -32.97 -23.21 -30.37
N VAL A 414 -32.73 -24.09 -29.40
CA VAL A 414 -32.86 -25.54 -29.54
C VAL A 414 -33.78 -26.06 -28.45
N ARG A 415 -34.75 -26.86 -28.85
CA ARG A 415 -35.68 -27.52 -27.94
C ARG A 415 -35.16 -28.92 -27.61
N ILE A 416 -34.75 -29.12 -26.36
CA ILE A 416 -34.17 -30.38 -25.88
C ILE A 416 -35.24 -31.09 -25.04
N LYS A 417 -35.93 -32.07 -25.65
CA LYS A 417 -37.10 -32.78 -25.08
C LYS A 417 -38.30 -31.85 -24.85
N LEU A 418 -39.43 -32.40 -24.39
CA LEU A 418 -40.72 -31.68 -24.25
C LEU A 418 -40.71 -30.51 -23.25
N ILE A 419 -39.68 -30.36 -22.42
CA ILE A 419 -39.70 -29.43 -21.26
C ILE A 419 -38.48 -28.50 -21.14
N ASN A 420 -37.36 -28.72 -21.85
CA ASN A 420 -36.17 -27.86 -21.72
C ASN A 420 -35.84 -27.19 -23.05
N ASN A 421 -35.67 -25.86 -23.04
CA ASN A 421 -35.15 -25.12 -24.19
C ASN A 421 -33.78 -24.53 -23.84
N THR A 422 -32.95 -24.29 -24.83
CA THR A 422 -31.68 -23.58 -24.66
C THR A 422 -31.33 -22.81 -25.92
N ALA A 423 -30.38 -21.89 -25.84
CA ALA A 423 -29.81 -21.22 -26.99
C ALA A 423 -28.31 -21.49 -27.11
N ILE A 424 -27.89 -21.90 -28.30
CA ILE A 424 -26.53 -22.29 -28.63
C ILE A 424 -25.86 -21.16 -29.42
N THR A 425 -24.65 -20.81 -29.00
CA THR A 425 -23.73 -19.90 -29.71
C THR A 425 -22.32 -20.47 -29.70
N CYS A 426 -21.42 -19.84 -30.44
CA CYS A 426 -19.99 -20.17 -30.41
C CYS A 426 -19.45 -20.12 -28.97
N LYS A 427 -18.74 -21.17 -28.56
CA LYS A 427 -18.15 -21.30 -27.22
C LYS A 427 -16.72 -20.75 -27.10
N ALA A 428 -16.18 -20.15 -28.17
CA ALA A 428 -14.83 -19.58 -28.20
C ALA A 428 -13.77 -20.55 -27.62
N CYS A 429 -13.72 -21.79 -28.11
CA CYS A 429 -12.90 -22.86 -27.53
C CYS A 429 -11.40 -22.53 -27.61
N ILE A 430 -10.62 -22.88 -26.58
CA ILE A 430 -9.19 -22.49 -26.44
C ILE A 430 -8.24 -23.10 -27.51
N ASN A 431 -8.74 -24.03 -28.31
CA ASN A 431 -8.13 -24.55 -29.54
C ASN A 431 -9.27 -24.92 -30.49
N ALA A 432 -9.90 -23.92 -31.11
CA ALA A 432 -11.15 -24.12 -31.83
C ALA A 432 -10.99 -25.16 -32.97
N PRO A 433 -11.67 -26.34 -32.89
CA PRO A 433 -11.56 -27.36 -33.92
C PRO A 433 -11.99 -26.85 -35.30
N CYS A 434 -12.96 -25.93 -35.33
CA CYS A 434 -13.45 -25.28 -36.54
C CYS A 434 -12.41 -24.40 -37.25
N VAL A 435 -11.43 -23.88 -36.51
CA VAL A 435 -10.30 -23.12 -37.06
C VAL A 435 -9.27 -24.08 -37.65
N ALA A 436 -8.93 -25.14 -36.90
CA ALA A 436 -8.00 -26.17 -37.36
C ALA A 436 -8.51 -26.93 -38.61
N ALA A 437 -9.83 -27.10 -38.72
CA ALA A 437 -10.46 -27.79 -39.84
C ALA A 437 -10.59 -26.94 -41.11
N CYS A 438 -10.27 -25.63 -41.08
CA CYS A 438 -10.46 -24.76 -42.23
C CYS A 438 -9.31 -24.87 -43.26
N PRO A 439 -9.53 -25.45 -44.45
CA PRO A 439 -8.45 -25.65 -45.43
C PRO A 439 -7.96 -24.34 -46.07
N GLU A 440 -8.81 -23.33 -46.12
CA GLU A 440 -8.51 -22.01 -46.72
C GLU A 440 -7.95 -21.00 -45.70
N GLY A 441 -7.84 -21.38 -44.42
CA GLY A 441 -7.48 -20.45 -43.34
C GLY A 441 -8.48 -19.28 -43.18
N ALA A 442 -9.73 -19.46 -43.61
CA ALA A 442 -10.78 -18.44 -43.59
C ALA A 442 -11.50 -18.33 -42.24
N ILE A 443 -11.42 -19.35 -41.38
CA ILE A 443 -11.93 -19.28 -40.01
C ILE A 443 -10.77 -18.84 -39.12
N VAL A 444 -10.88 -17.66 -38.51
CA VAL A 444 -9.80 -17.05 -37.75
C VAL A 444 -10.21 -16.90 -36.29
N GLN A 445 -9.36 -17.39 -35.39
CA GLN A 445 -9.50 -17.14 -33.96
C GLN A 445 -8.64 -15.96 -33.52
N SER A 446 -9.29 -14.99 -32.88
CA SER A 446 -8.59 -13.86 -32.27
C SER A 446 -7.69 -14.35 -31.14
N LYS A 447 -6.39 -14.06 -31.24
CA LYS A 447 -5.43 -14.31 -30.16
C LYS A 447 -5.69 -13.44 -28.93
N GLN A 448 -6.42 -12.34 -29.10
CA GLN A 448 -6.71 -11.38 -28.02
C GLN A 448 -7.98 -11.76 -27.27
N THR A 449 -9.05 -12.14 -27.98
CA THR A 449 -10.39 -12.33 -27.40
C THR A 449 -10.88 -13.78 -27.43
N GLY A 450 -10.16 -14.69 -28.09
CA GLY A 450 -10.61 -16.08 -28.32
C GLY A 450 -11.80 -16.21 -29.28
N THR A 451 -12.40 -15.09 -29.72
CA THR A 451 -13.55 -15.05 -30.64
C THR A 451 -13.18 -15.66 -31.98
N VAL A 452 -14.08 -16.49 -32.51
CA VAL A 452 -13.93 -17.11 -33.83
C VAL A 452 -14.73 -16.30 -34.85
N THR A 453 -14.08 -15.91 -35.94
CA THR A 453 -14.65 -15.08 -37.00
C THR A 453 -14.39 -15.69 -38.38
N VAL A 454 -15.11 -15.20 -39.39
CA VAL A 454 -15.01 -15.68 -40.77
C VAL A 454 -14.48 -14.56 -41.64
N ASP A 455 -13.37 -14.81 -42.32
CA ASP A 455 -12.90 -14.01 -43.44
C ASP A 455 -13.77 -14.35 -44.67
N TRP A 456 -14.68 -13.43 -44.99
CA TRP A 456 -15.66 -13.63 -46.05
C TRP A 456 -15.02 -13.67 -47.44
N GLU A 457 -13.85 -13.07 -47.65
CA GLU A 457 -13.21 -13.09 -48.96
C GLU A 457 -12.51 -14.43 -49.22
N LYS A 458 -11.91 -15.02 -48.19
CA LYS A 458 -11.23 -16.33 -48.28
C LYS A 458 -12.17 -17.52 -48.21
N CYS A 459 -13.31 -17.39 -47.55
CA CYS A 459 -14.20 -18.53 -47.31
C CYS A 459 -14.88 -18.99 -48.61
N LYS A 460 -14.65 -20.26 -49.00
CA LYS A 460 -15.30 -20.90 -50.15
C LYS A 460 -16.59 -21.67 -49.82
N GLY A 461 -17.05 -21.64 -48.56
CA GLY A 461 -18.31 -22.29 -48.15
C GLY A 461 -18.26 -23.82 -48.08
N CYS A 462 -17.08 -24.42 -47.86
CA CYS A 462 -16.88 -25.86 -47.85
C CYS A 462 -17.40 -26.61 -46.61
N ASP A 463 -18.06 -25.94 -45.65
CA ASP A 463 -18.70 -26.49 -44.43
C ASP A 463 -17.87 -27.29 -43.39
N TRP A 464 -16.58 -27.60 -43.60
CA TRP A 464 -15.77 -28.41 -42.65
C TRP A 464 -15.72 -27.85 -41.21
N CYS A 465 -15.83 -26.54 -41.07
CA CYS A 465 -15.88 -25.86 -39.77
C CYS A 465 -17.16 -26.18 -38.96
N ILE A 466 -18.25 -26.57 -39.62
CA ILE A 466 -19.52 -26.97 -39.01
C ILE A 466 -19.41 -28.39 -38.49
N GLU A 467 -18.95 -29.31 -39.33
CA GLU A 467 -18.75 -30.73 -38.97
C GLU A 467 -17.78 -30.90 -37.80
N SER A 468 -16.74 -30.06 -37.73
CA SER A 468 -15.79 -30.07 -36.62
C SER A 468 -16.31 -29.41 -35.33
N CYS A 469 -17.47 -28.73 -35.38
CA CYS A 469 -18.03 -28.06 -34.20
C CYS A 469 -18.72 -29.06 -33.26
N GLN A 470 -18.02 -29.43 -32.18
CA GLN A 470 -18.53 -30.34 -31.15
C GLN A 470 -19.79 -29.86 -30.42
N TYR A 471 -20.15 -28.58 -30.54
CA TYR A 471 -21.30 -27.97 -29.87
C TYR A 471 -22.48 -27.69 -30.80
N GLY A 472 -22.33 -27.95 -32.11
CA GLY A 472 -23.37 -27.61 -33.10
C GLY A 472 -23.68 -26.10 -33.18
N ALA A 473 -22.69 -25.25 -32.90
CA ALA A 473 -22.88 -23.82 -32.73
C ALA A 473 -22.81 -23.02 -34.04
N LEU A 474 -22.39 -23.63 -35.14
CA LEU A 474 -22.23 -22.99 -36.44
C LEU A 474 -23.31 -23.46 -37.41
N THR A 475 -23.82 -22.54 -38.22
CA THR A 475 -24.78 -22.83 -39.30
C THR A 475 -24.31 -22.19 -40.61
N LEU A 476 -24.86 -22.62 -41.75
CA LEU A 476 -24.58 -21.96 -43.03
C LEU A 476 -25.59 -20.84 -43.29
N HIS A 477 -25.09 -19.71 -43.76
CA HIS A 477 -25.94 -18.65 -44.27
C HIS A 477 -26.66 -19.14 -45.54
N PRO A 478 -28.00 -18.97 -45.66
CA PRO A 478 -28.84 -19.65 -46.66
C PRO A 478 -28.61 -19.22 -48.12
N VAL A 479 -27.88 -18.12 -48.37
CA VAL A 479 -27.61 -17.61 -49.72
C VAL A 479 -26.13 -17.76 -50.10
N THR A 480 -25.25 -17.24 -49.24
CA THR A 480 -23.80 -17.26 -49.46
C THR A 480 -23.14 -18.59 -49.16
N HIS A 481 -23.83 -19.53 -48.49
CA HIS A 481 -23.28 -20.81 -48.02
C HIS A 481 -22.00 -20.66 -47.19
N LYS A 482 -21.83 -19.53 -46.50
CA LYS A 482 -20.71 -19.26 -45.60
C LYS A 482 -21.14 -19.47 -44.15
N PRO A 483 -20.23 -19.93 -43.27
CA PRO A 483 -20.56 -20.22 -41.88
C PRO A 483 -20.92 -18.95 -41.11
N LEU A 484 -21.93 -19.04 -40.26
CA LEU A 484 -22.38 -18.03 -39.33
C LEU A 484 -21.84 -18.40 -37.94
N ILE A 485 -21.02 -17.52 -37.37
CA ILE A 485 -20.36 -17.72 -36.08
C ILE A 485 -20.68 -16.54 -35.18
N CYS A 486 -21.09 -16.79 -33.94
CA CYS A 486 -21.30 -15.74 -32.95
C CYS A 486 -19.94 -15.08 -32.60
N ASP A 487 -19.86 -13.77 -32.81
CA ASP A 487 -18.68 -12.94 -32.55
C ASP A 487 -18.84 -12.09 -31.28
N THR A 488 -19.82 -12.43 -30.43
CA THR A 488 -20.24 -11.73 -29.21
C THR A 488 -20.52 -10.23 -29.38
N CYS A 489 -20.75 -9.75 -30.61
CA CYS A 489 -20.93 -8.33 -30.92
C CYS A 489 -19.82 -7.45 -30.31
N GLY A 490 -18.57 -7.92 -30.33
CA GLY A 490 -17.44 -7.18 -29.76
C GLY A 490 -17.45 -7.11 -28.23
N GLY A 491 -18.13 -8.04 -27.55
CA GLY A 491 -18.26 -8.08 -26.10
C GLY A 491 -19.52 -7.40 -25.56
N ASP A 492 -20.43 -6.92 -26.43
CA ASP A 492 -21.73 -6.36 -26.06
C ASP A 492 -22.89 -7.01 -26.87
N PRO A 493 -23.25 -8.28 -26.58
CA PRO A 493 -24.25 -9.01 -27.35
C PRO A 493 -25.66 -8.43 -27.19
N LYS A 494 -26.21 -7.89 -28.28
CA LYS A 494 -27.54 -7.24 -28.31
C LYS A 494 -28.71 -8.17 -27.97
N CYS A 495 -28.53 -9.48 -28.13
CA CYS A 495 -29.55 -10.47 -27.77
C CYS A 495 -29.75 -10.64 -26.25
N ILE A 496 -28.76 -10.27 -25.42
CA ILE A 496 -28.84 -10.40 -23.95
C ILE A 496 -29.88 -9.45 -23.36
N PRO A 497 -29.80 -8.11 -23.56
CA PRO A 497 -30.76 -7.18 -22.94
C PRO A 497 -32.20 -7.33 -23.46
N LEU A 498 -32.39 -8.02 -24.60
CA LEU A 498 -33.70 -8.26 -25.21
C LEU A 498 -34.24 -9.67 -24.93
N CYS A 499 -33.59 -10.45 -24.06
CA CYS A 499 -34.11 -11.73 -23.60
C CYS A 499 -35.19 -11.49 -22.53
N PRO A 500 -36.47 -11.83 -22.79
CA PRO A 500 -37.57 -11.52 -21.87
C PRO A 500 -37.41 -12.21 -20.50
N GLU A 501 -36.91 -13.45 -20.50
CA GLU A 501 -36.72 -14.26 -19.28
C GLU A 501 -35.34 -14.05 -18.64
N SER A 502 -34.51 -13.14 -19.18
CA SER A 502 -33.12 -12.95 -18.74
C SER A 502 -32.32 -14.27 -18.71
N ALA A 503 -32.62 -15.17 -19.66
CA ALA A 503 -32.00 -16.49 -19.79
C ALA A 503 -30.62 -16.43 -20.47
N LEU A 504 -30.23 -15.31 -21.07
CA LEU A 504 -28.95 -15.13 -21.74
C LEU A 504 -27.98 -14.30 -20.90
N SER A 505 -26.71 -14.69 -20.87
CA SER A 505 -25.61 -13.94 -20.24
C SER A 505 -24.34 -14.06 -21.06
N LEU A 506 -23.44 -13.07 -20.95
CA LEU A 506 -22.11 -13.15 -21.55
C LEU A 506 -21.19 -13.79 -20.51
N LYS A 507 -20.70 -15.00 -20.78
CA LYS A 507 -19.74 -15.70 -19.93
C LYS A 507 -18.31 -15.50 -20.41
N GLY A 508 -17.34 -15.35 -19.50
CA GLY A 508 -15.91 -15.28 -19.81
C GLY A 508 -15.27 -13.89 -19.63
N ARG A 509 -15.96 -12.90 -19.05
CA ARG A 509 -15.27 -11.71 -18.50
C ARG A 509 -14.92 -11.95 -17.03
N SER A 510 -14.17 -11.03 -16.44
CA SER A 510 -13.83 -11.10 -15.02
C SER A 510 -15.05 -11.02 -14.11
N ASP A 511 -16.18 -10.47 -14.55
CA ASP A 511 -17.45 -10.44 -13.79
C ASP A 511 -18.04 -11.83 -13.49
N ASP A 512 -17.61 -12.89 -14.18
CA ASP A 512 -17.96 -14.27 -13.86
C ASP A 512 -17.00 -14.96 -12.89
N LYS A 513 -15.89 -14.31 -12.53
CA LYS A 513 -14.82 -14.88 -11.72
C LYS A 513 -14.48 -13.95 -10.57
N ILE A 514 -14.29 -14.49 -9.38
CA ILE A 514 -13.76 -13.66 -8.30
C ILE A 514 -12.25 -13.56 -8.49
N VAL A 515 -11.77 -12.34 -8.73
CA VAL A 515 -10.34 -12.03 -8.84
C VAL A 515 -9.90 -11.32 -7.58
N THR A 516 -9.15 -12.04 -6.76
CA THR A 516 -8.50 -11.53 -5.55
C THR A 516 -7.12 -10.99 -5.93
N GLY A 517 -6.91 -9.70 -5.68
CA GLY A 517 -5.68 -8.97 -5.94
C GLY A 517 -4.83 -8.80 -4.69
N ASP A 518 -3.67 -8.17 -4.88
CA ASP A 518 -2.72 -7.82 -3.83
C ASP A 518 -2.72 -6.30 -3.60
N ILE A 519 -2.08 -5.83 -2.53
CA ILE A 519 -1.97 -4.39 -2.22
C ILE A 519 -0.92 -3.70 -3.10
N GLY A 520 -1.03 -2.37 -3.23
CA GLY A 520 -0.14 -1.57 -4.07
C GLY A 520 -0.75 -1.30 -5.44
N CYS A 521 0.08 -1.16 -6.49
CA CYS A 521 -0.41 -0.82 -7.83
C CYS A 521 -1.39 -1.87 -8.41
N TYR A 522 -1.41 -3.10 -7.86
CA TYR A 522 -2.35 -4.13 -8.28
C TYR A 522 -3.80 -3.67 -8.07
N THR A 523 -4.11 -2.95 -6.98
CA THR A 523 -5.48 -2.51 -6.67
C THR A 523 -6.08 -1.62 -7.74
N LEU A 524 -5.24 -0.90 -8.51
CA LEU A 524 -5.66 -0.07 -9.64
C LEU A 524 -6.33 -0.89 -10.76
N GLY A 525 -6.18 -2.22 -10.73
CA GLY A 525 -6.94 -3.15 -11.55
C GLY A 525 -8.46 -3.05 -11.37
N VAL A 526 -8.96 -2.46 -10.28
CA VAL A 526 -10.40 -2.21 -10.06
C VAL A 526 -10.95 -1.09 -10.94
N LEU A 527 -10.09 -0.15 -11.38
CA LEU A 527 -10.50 1.04 -12.12
C LEU A 527 -10.60 0.80 -13.64
N PRO A 528 -11.37 1.62 -14.37
CA PRO A 528 -11.31 1.64 -15.84
C PRO A 528 -9.88 1.90 -16.33
N PRO A 529 -9.48 1.34 -17.48
CA PRO A 529 -10.26 0.51 -18.40
C PRO A 529 -10.27 -0.99 -18.08
N VAL A 530 -9.56 -1.43 -17.02
CA VAL A 530 -9.36 -2.86 -16.75
C VAL A 530 -10.48 -3.46 -15.90
N LYS A 531 -10.90 -2.87 -14.78
CA LYS A 531 -11.98 -3.43 -13.92
C LYS A 531 -11.87 -4.95 -13.67
N ALA A 532 -10.66 -5.46 -13.45
CA ALA A 532 -10.37 -6.89 -13.37
C ALA A 532 -10.34 -7.44 -11.94
N ILE A 533 -10.10 -6.61 -10.93
CA ILE A 533 -9.98 -7.03 -9.52
C ILE A 533 -11.28 -6.76 -8.77
N HIS A 534 -11.67 -7.71 -7.90
CA HIS A 534 -12.89 -7.68 -7.10
C HIS A 534 -12.64 -7.57 -5.60
N SER A 535 -11.48 -8.03 -5.12
CA SER A 535 -11.12 -7.99 -3.71
C SER A 535 -9.62 -7.80 -3.54
N CYS A 536 -9.21 -7.16 -2.46
CA CYS A 536 -7.81 -7.01 -2.06
C CYS A 536 -7.80 -6.90 -0.53
N LEU A 537 -7.06 -7.79 0.14
CA LEU A 537 -7.03 -7.84 1.61
C LEU A 537 -5.76 -7.19 2.18
N CYS A 538 -4.60 -7.75 1.86
CA CYS A 538 -3.30 -7.35 2.40
C CYS A 538 -2.18 -7.82 1.47
N MET A 539 -0.93 -7.50 1.82
CA MET A 539 0.23 -7.96 1.07
C MET A 539 0.33 -9.49 1.03
N GLY A 540 0.54 -10.06 -0.15
CA GLY A 540 0.57 -11.52 -0.35
C GLY A 540 -0.81 -12.18 -0.24
N GLY A 541 -1.86 -11.40 0.01
CA GLY A 541 -3.22 -11.85 0.17
C GLY A 541 -3.96 -12.09 -1.15
N GLY A 542 -3.28 -12.15 -2.29
CA GLY A 542 -3.93 -12.43 -3.57
C GLY A 542 -4.44 -13.87 -3.68
N ILE A 543 -3.68 -14.86 -3.23
CA ILE A 543 -4.01 -16.29 -3.45
C ILE A 543 -4.85 -16.86 -2.31
N SER A 544 -4.53 -16.52 -1.05
CA SER A 544 -5.14 -17.15 0.12
C SER A 544 -6.66 -16.91 0.25
N PRO A 545 -7.20 -15.70 -0.03
CA PRO A 545 -8.65 -15.50 -0.06
C PRO A 545 -9.33 -16.30 -1.16
N ALA A 546 -8.75 -16.39 -2.36
CA ALA A 546 -9.29 -17.25 -3.42
C ALA A 546 -9.27 -18.74 -3.01
N ALA A 547 -8.19 -19.20 -2.37
CA ALA A 547 -8.10 -20.55 -1.84
C ALA A 547 -9.16 -20.82 -0.75
N GLY A 548 -9.55 -19.79 0.02
CA GLY A 548 -10.64 -19.87 1.00
C GLY A 548 -12.04 -19.79 0.37
N MET A 549 -12.21 -19.04 -0.72
CA MET A 549 -13.47 -18.95 -1.47
C MET A 549 -13.78 -20.25 -2.21
N TYR A 550 -12.78 -20.92 -2.77
CA TYR A 550 -12.96 -22.16 -3.55
C TYR A 550 -13.74 -23.27 -2.80
N PRO A 551 -13.40 -23.65 -1.56
CA PRO A 551 -14.19 -24.64 -0.81
C PRO A 551 -15.54 -24.09 -0.30
N ALA A 552 -15.76 -22.77 -0.33
CA ALA A 552 -17.00 -22.15 0.16
C ALA A 552 -18.18 -22.26 -0.83
N GLY A 553 -17.91 -22.58 -2.10
CA GLY A 553 -18.90 -22.70 -3.18
C GLY A 553 -18.75 -21.64 -4.24
#